data_AF-A0A3R7S229-F1
#
_entry.id   AF-A0A3R7S229-F1
#
_cell.length_a   1.000
_cell.length_b   1.000
_cell.length_c   1.000
_cell.angle_alpha   90.00
_cell.angle_beta   90.00
_cell.angle_gamma   90.00
#
_symmetry.space_group_name_H-M   'P 1'
#
loop_
_entity.id
_entity.type
_entity.pdbx_description
1 polymer ?
#
loop_
_entity_poly.entity_id
_entity_poly.type
_entity_poly.pdbx_seq_one_letter_code
_entity_poly.pdbx_strand_id
1 'polypeptide(L)'
;MTDVSMRQMLEAGVHFGHQTRFWAPKMAPYIFGARNKIHIINLERTLPMFRDALNFLGSVAGDRGKILFVGTKRQAGKVVREQAQRCNCPYVDHRWLGGMLTNFKTVKNSIARLVELDEMVSSGATMGLTKKETLMLERERVKLDRSLSGIRDMKGLPDALFVIDVDHERIAVSEARKLGIPVVGVCDTNSSPEGIDYLIPGNDDAIRAIRLYLHEAADAVLEARAAAAPVLQGDANDYVEVSDDSQDSSADAEVSPETAPTGTNPGTTPDEPASTGAVQASGSTSDGGDNGRADTDVETVNSVTADSPKSTAN
;
A
#
# COMPACT_ATOMS: atom_id res chain seq x y z
N MET A 1 -1.19 17.15 -1.70
CA MET A 1 -1.22 16.05 -2.67
C MET A 1 -0.53 16.51 -3.93
N THR A 2 0.52 15.81 -4.37
CA THR A 2 1.23 16.12 -5.62
C THR A 2 0.37 15.71 -6.82
N ASP A 3 -0.18 16.69 -7.55
CA ASP A 3 -1.06 16.36 -8.67
C ASP A 3 -0.27 16.00 -9.93
N VAL A 4 -0.11 14.70 -10.17
CA VAL A 4 0.63 14.14 -11.30
C VAL A 4 -0.07 14.46 -12.60
N SER A 5 0.56 15.27 -13.44
CA SER A 5 0.02 15.57 -14.78
C SER A 5 0.17 14.38 -15.73
N MET A 6 -0.78 14.25 -16.67
CA MET A 6 -0.66 13.33 -17.81
C MET A 6 0.65 13.54 -18.60
N ARG A 7 1.15 14.79 -18.62
CA ARG A 7 2.44 15.13 -19.22
C ARG A 7 3.62 14.43 -18.53
N GLN A 8 3.67 14.43 -17.20
CA GLN A 8 4.71 13.71 -16.44
C GLN A 8 4.64 12.19 -16.69
N MET A 9 3.43 11.61 -16.73
CA MET A 9 3.25 10.19 -17.10
C MET A 9 3.75 9.89 -18.53
N LEU A 10 3.51 10.79 -19.47
CA LEU A 10 3.98 10.67 -20.85
C LEU A 10 5.52 10.78 -20.94
N GLU A 11 6.11 11.79 -20.29
CA GLU A 11 7.56 12.00 -20.23
C GLU A 11 8.30 10.86 -19.49
N ALA A 12 7.69 10.26 -18.46
CA ALA A 12 8.19 9.08 -17.76
C ALA A 12 8.08 7.77 -18.57
N GLY A 13 7.19 7.72 -19.57
CA GLY A 13 6.99 6.56 -20.44
C GLY A 13 5.92 5.56 -19.99
N VAL A 14 5.02 5.96 -19.07
CA VAL A 14 3.89 5.14 -18.54
C VAL A 14 3.01 4.56 -19.65
N HIS A 15 2.87 5.28 -20.76
CA HIS A 15 2.00 4.93 -21.89
C HIS A 15 2.52 3.81 -22.80
N PHE A 16 3.79 3.39 -22.68
CA PHE A 16 4.31 2.25 -23.45
C PHE A 16 3.97 0.93 -22.76
N GLY A 17 3.31 0.02 -23.47
CA GLY A 17 3.14 -1.35 -23.02
C GLY A 17 4.10 -2.34 -23.70
N HIS A 18 3.79 -3.62 -23.55
CA HIS A 18 4.45 -4.76 -24.20
C HIS A 18 4.13 -4.88 -25.71
N GLN A 19 4.78 -5.86 -26.35
CA GLN A 19 4.57 -6.20 -27.77
C GLN A 19 3.18 -6.81 -27.99
N THR A 20 2.54 -6.52 -29.13
CA THR A 20 1.15 -6.95 -29.45
C THR A 20 0.90 -8.46 -29.55
N ARG A 21 1.93 -9.29 -29.36
CA ARG A 21 1.87 -10.76 -29.29
C ARG A 21 1.84 -11.32 -27.86
N PHE A 22 2.07 -10.47 -26.85
CA PHE A 22 2.20 -10.85 -25.44
C PHE A 22 1.20 -10.08 -24.57
N TRP A 23 -0.01 -9.83 -25.09
CA TRP A 23 -1.03 -9.05 -24.40
C TRP A 23 -2.10 -9.95 -23.76
N ALA A 24 -2.59 -9.57 -22.59
CA ALA A 24 -3.70 -10.19 -21.91
C ALA A 24 -5.03 -9.61 -22.45
N PRO A 25 -5.97 -10.43 -22.99
CA PRO A 25 -7.23 -9.92 -23.54
C PRO A 25 -8.06 -9.07 -22.56
N LYS A 26 -7.92 -9.32 -21.25
CA LYS A 26 -8.62 -8.57 -20.19
C LYS A 26 -8.09 -7.14 -20.01
N MET A 27 -6.91 -6.80 -20.55
CA MET A 27 -6.39 -5.43 -20.61
C MET A 27 -6.93 -4.61 -21.79
N ALA A 28 -7.76 -5.18 -22.68
CA ALA A 28 -8.37 -4.46 -23.81
C ALA A 28 -8.99 -3.09 -23.43
N PRO A 29 -9.72 -2.93 -22.30
CA PRO A 29 -10.34 -1.66 -21.93
C PRO A 29 -9.33 -0.56 -21.54
N TYR A 30 -8.06 -0.89 -21.32
CA TYR A 30 -7.01 0.04 -20.90
C TYR A 30 -5.98 0.32 -22.01
N ILE A 31 -6.07 -0.39 -23.13
CA ILE A 31 -5.21 -0.21 -24.31
C ILE A 31 -5.88 0.81 -25.24
N PHE A 32 -5.17 1.92 -25.51
CA PHE A 32 -5.58 2.94 -26.48
C PHE A 32 -5.40 2.45 -27.93
N GLY A 33 -4.39 1.61 -28.17
CA GLY A 33 -4.11 1.04 -29.49
C GLY A 33 -2.74 0.37 -29.57
N ALA A 34 -2.14 0.38 -30.75
CA ALA A 34 -0.77 -0.09 -30.97
C ALA A 34 -0.05 0.72 -32.04
N ARG A 35 1.26 0.92 -31.85
CA ARG A 35 2.17 1.58 -32.80
C ARG A 35 3.47 0.80 -32.87
N ASN A 36 4.00 0.56 -34.07
CA ASN A 36 5.25 -0.18 -34.29
C ASN A 36 5.30 -1.57 -33.59
N LYS A 37 4.15 -2.27 -33.50
CA LYS A 37 3.96 -3.56 -32.78
C LYS A 37 4.11 -3.50 -31.24
N ILE A 38 4.07 -2.30 -30.67
CA ILE A 38 4.02 -2.03 -29.23
C ILE A 38 2.62 -1.50 -28.89
N HIS A 39 2.02 -1.95 -27.78
CA HIS A 39 0.76 -1.40 -27.30
C HIS A 39 0.94 -0.01 -26.66
N ILE A 40 -0.08 0.84 -26.80
CA ILE A 40 -0.17 2.12 -26.11
C ILE A 40 -1.27 2.01 -25.06
N ILE A 41 -0.92 2.31 -23.80
CA ILE A 41 -1.83 2.30 -22.65
C ILE A 41 -2.55 3.66 -22.58
N ASN A 42 -3.86 3.67 -22.30
CA ASN A 42 -4.63 4.90 -22.25
C ASN A 42 -4.38 5.68 -20.94
N LEU A 43 -3.64 6.79 -21.04
CA LEU A 43 -3.38 7.69 -19.90
C LEU A 43 -4.63 8.40 -19.37
N GLU A 44 -5.69 8.59 -20.18
CA GLU A 44 -6.97 9.16 -19.74
C GLU A 44 -7.66 8.27 -18.71
N ARG A 45 -7.43 6.95 -18.79
CA ARG A 45 -7.89 5.96 -17.79
C ARG A 45 -6.88 5.76 -16.68
N THR A 46 -5.59 5.78 -17.02
CA THR A 46 -4.49 5.62 -16.05
C THR A 46 -4.52 6.71 -14.97
N LEU A 47 -4.68 7.98 -15.36
CA LEU A 47 -4.58 9.11 -14.45
C LEU A 47 -5.63 9.11 -13.31
N PRO A 48 -6.95 8.98 -13.56
CA PRO A 48 -7.92 8.89 -12.47
C PRO A 48 -7.69 7.65 -11.60
N MET A 49 -7.49 6.47 -12.20
CA MET A 49 -7.27 5.23 -11.45
C MET A 49 -6.00 5.28 -10.58
N PHE A 50 -4.96 5.98 -11.04
CA PHE A 50 -3.75 6.24 -10.26
C PHE A 50 -4.00 7.20 -9.09
N ARG A 51 -4.79 8.27 -9.29
CA ARG A 51 -5.20 9.16 -8.18
C ARG A 51 -6.05 8.39 -7.16
N ASP A 52 -6.98 7.54 -7.59
CA ASP A 52 -7.80 6.71 -6.71
C ASP A 52 -6.95 5.73 -5.89
N ALA A 53 -5.94 5.13 -6.52
CA ALA A 53 -4.94 4.30 -5.83
C ALA A 53 -4.11 5.09 -4.80
N LEU A 54 -3.65 6.31 -5.13
CA LEU A 54 -2.93 7.18 -4.20
C LEU A 54 -3.82 7.63 -3.02
N ASN A 55 -5.09 7.93 -3.28
CA ASN A 55 -6.08 8.27 -2.25
C ASN A 55 -6.25 7.13 -1.24
N PHE A 56 -6.38 5.89 -1.73
CA PHE A 56 -6.50 4.70 -0.89
C PHE A 56 -5.23 4.42 -0.06
N LEU A 57 -4.04 4.54 -0.65
CA LEU A 57 -2.78 4.44 0.09
C LEU A 57 -2.67 5.55 1.14
N GLY A 58 -3.17 6.76 0.84
CA GLY A 58 -3.29 7.86 1.78
C GLY A 58 -4.17 7.51 2.98
N SER A 59 -5.39 7.00 2.77
CA SER A 59 -6.27 6.61 3.89
C SER A 59 -5.65 5.51 4.76
N VAL A 60 -5.09 4.44 4.15
CA VAL A 60 -4.42 3.36 4.90
C VAL A 60 -3.23 3.88 5.70
N ALA A 61 -2.47 4.85 5.15
CA ALA A 61 -1.35 5.47 5.85
C ALA A 61 -1.79 6.40 7.00
N GLY A 62 -2.92 7.10 6.84
CA GLY A 62 -3.54 7.95 7.86
C GLY A 62 -4.05 7.14 9.05
N ASP A 63 -4.71 6.01 8.79
CA ASP A 63 -5.14 5.02 9.81
C ASP A 63 -3.95 4.29 10.49
N ARG A 64 -2.71 4.67 10.18
CA ARG A 64 -1.44 4.09 10.67
C ARG A 64 -1.23 2.64 10.21
N GLY A 65 -1.92 2.23 9.16
CA GLY A 65 -1.74 0.96 8.48
C GLY A 65 -0.37 0.81 7.81
N LYS A 66 -0.03 -0.45 7.52
CA LYS A 66 1.24 -0.88 6.94
C LYS A 66 1.03 -1.26 5.48
N ILE A 67 1.56 -0.43 4.60
CA ILE A 67 1.63 -0.69 3.16
C ILE A 67 2.92 -1.45 2.88
N LEU A 68 2.82 -2.64 2.30
CA LEU A 68 3.98 -3.44 1.87
C LEU A 68 4.27 -3.17 0.39
N PHE A 69 5.43 -2.58 0.11
CA PHE A 69 5.89 -2.30 -1.26
C PHE A 69 6.57 -3.54 -1.87
N VAL A 70 6.08 -4.02 -3.01
CA VAL A 70 6.57 -5.25 -3.65
C VAL A 70 6.99 -4.95 -5.10
N GLY A 71 8.21 -5.35 -5.46
CA GLY A 71 8.69 -5.32 -6.83
C GLY A 71 10.10 -5.89 -6.95
N THR A 72 10.17 -7.18 -7.27
CA THR A 72 11.41 -7.97 -7.35
C THR A 72 12.03 -7.95 -8.76
N LYS A 73 11.27 -7.48 -9.75
CA LYS A 73 11.74 -7.12 -11.10
C LYS A 73 13.00 -6.25 -11.00
N ARG A 74 14.05 -6.59 -11.77
CA ARG A 74 15.40 -5.98 -11.66
C ARG A 74 15.40 -4.45 -11.82
N GLN A 75 14.46 -3.89 -12.58
CA GLN A 75 14.29 -2.44 -12.75
C GLN A 75 13.60 -1.76 -11.56
N ALA A 76 12.81 -2.50 -10.78
CA ALA A 76 12.04 -2.01 -9.64
C ALA A 76 12.80 -2.10 -8.32
N GLY A 77 13.45 -3.24 -8.01
CA GLY A 77 13.92 -3.56 -6.66
C GLY A 77 14.71 -2.45 -5.94
N LYS A 78 15.72 -1.84 -6.59
CA LYS A 78 16.45 -0.71 -5.97
C LYS A 78 15.52 0.46 -5.64
N VAL A 79 14.59 0.80 -6.53
CA VAL A 79 13.66 1.93 -6.37
C VAL A 79 12.63 1.62 -5.28
N VAL A 80 12.13 0.39 -5.24
CA VAL A 80 11.24 -0.12 -4.18
C VAL A 80 11.88 0.04 -2.81
N ARG A 81 13.13 -0.44 -2.65
CA ARG A 81 13.93 -0.26 -1.43
C ARG A 81 14.10 1.22 -1.07
N GLU A 82 14.52 2.04 -2.03
CA GLU A 82 14.84 3.47 -1.86
C GLU A 82 13.62 4.28 -1.37
N GLN A 83 12.45 4.08 -1.99
CA GLN A 83 11.23 4.83 -1.65
C GLN A 83 10.50 4.28 -0.41
N ALA A 84 10.49 2.95 -0.21
CA ALA A 84 9.90 2.35 0.99
C ALA A 84 10.70 2.69 2.26
N GLN A 85 12.04 2.77 2.17
CA GLN A 85 12.87 3.29 3.26
C GLN A 85 12.59 4.78 3.53
N ARG A 86 12.41 5.61 2.49
CA ARG A 86 12.04 7.04 2.62
C ARG A 86 10.73 7.25 3.38
N CYS A 87 9.70 6.44 3.13
CA CYS A 87 8.41 6.54 3.83
C CYS A 87 8.29 5.67 5.10
N ASN A 88 9.36 4.97 5.49
CA ASN A 88 9.39 4.00 6.60
C ASN A 88 8.24 2.97 6.51
N CYS A 89 8.18 2.27 5.38
CA CYS A 89 7.26 1.16 5.11
C CYS A 89 8.04 -0.12 4.79
N PRO A 90 7.47 -1.31 5.11
CA PRO A 90 8.10 -2.57 4.75
C PRO A 90 8.11 -2.78 3.24
N TYR A 91 9.07 -3.57 2.74
CA TYR A 91 9.25 -3.85 1.32
C TYR A 91 9.80 -5.25 1.00
N VAL A 92 9.60 -5.70 -0.24
CA VAL A 92 10.24 -6.89 -0.82
C VAL A 92 10.79 -6.54 -2.21
N ASP A 93 12.12 -6.51 -2.33
CA ASP A 93 12.84 -6.00 -3.51
C ASP A 93 13.67 -7.04 -4.27
N HIS A 94 13.79 -8.28 -3.77
CA HIS A 94 14.63 -9.32 -4.40
C HIS A 94 13.90 -10.60 -4.82
N ARG A 95 13.11 -11.22 -3.94
CA ARG A 95 12.32 -12.42 -4.28
C ARG A 95 11.20 -12.65 -3.27
N TRP A 96 9.97 -12.80 -3.76
CA TRP A 96 8.86 -13.30 -2.94
C TRP A 96 9.10 -14.77 -2.52
N LEU A 97 9.02 -15.06 -1.24
CA LEU A 97 9.00 -16.42 -0.71
C LEU A 97 7.53 -16.84 -0.56
N GLY A 98 7.09 -17.87 -1.29
CA GLY A 98 5.72 -18.37 -1.16
C GLY A 98 5.42 -18.79 0.28
N GLY A 99 4.34 -18.26 0.84
CA GLY A 99 4.02 -18.31 2.27
C GLY A 99 4.38 -17.04 3.04
N MET A 100 4.85 -15.96 2.38
CA MET A 100 5.24 -14.70 3.03
C MET A 100 4.12 -14.04 3.84
N LEU A 101 2.87 -14.17 3.38
CA LEU A 101 1.69 -13.69 4.12
C LEU A 101 0.92 -14.88 4.70
N THR A 102 0.64 -15.89 3.87
CA THR A 102 -0.21 -17.05 4.22
C THR A 102 0.43 -17.99 5.25
N ASN A 103 1.75 -17.98 5.41
CA ASN A 103 2.46 -18.66 6.50
C ASN A 103 3.45 -17.70 7.20
N PHE A 104 2.95 -16.51 7.55
CA PHE A 104 3.72 -15.49 8.24
C PHE A 104 4.37 -15.98 9.55
N LYS A 105 3.80 -17.00 10.23
CA LYS A 105 4.39 -17.61 11.43
C LYS A 105 5.77 -18.23 11.15
N THR A 106 5.93 -18.99 10.07
CA THR A 106 7.25 -19.54 9.70
C THR A 106 8.22 -18.44 9.26
N VAL A 107 7.74 -17.44 8.51
CA VAL A 107 8.60 -16.33 8.07
C VAL A 107 9.08 -15.47 9.24
N LYS A 108 8.24 -15.25 10.25
CA LYS A 108 8.63 -14.59 11.50
C LYS A 108 9.75 -15.34 12.24
N ASN A 109 9.76 -16.66 12.21
CA ASN A 109 10.89 -17.46 12.74
C ASN A 109 12.16 -17.27 11.88
N SER A 110 12.05 -17.15 10.56
CA SER A 110 13.19 -16.84 9.69
C SER A 110 13.74 -15.41 9.87
N ILE A 111 12.88 -14.44 10.24
CA ILE A 111 13.27 -13.08 10.63
C ILE A 111 13.98 -13.11 11.98
N ALA A 112 13.45 -13.83 12.98
CA ALA A 112 14.13 -14.00 14.26
C ALA A 112 15.53 -14.62 14.08
N ARG A 113 15.63 -15.66 13.23
CA ARG A 113 16.92 -16.29 12.85
C ARG A 113 17.90 -15.32 12.18
N LEU A 114 17.43 -14.37 11.37
CA LEU A 114 18.27 -13.31 10.81
C LEU A 114 18.80 -12.37 11.89
N VAL A 115 17.97 -12.01 12.88
CA VAL A 115 18.38 -11.18 14.03
C VAL A 115 19.42 -11.91 14.89
N GLU A 116 19.21 -13.19 15.22
CA GLU A 116 20.21 -14.04 15.91
C GLU A 116 21.57 -14.04 15.20
N LEU A 117 21.57 -14.13 13.86
CA LEU A 117 22.79 -14.16 13.05
C LEU A 117 23.52 -12.81 13.04
N ASP A 118 22.79 -11.69 12.97
CA ASP A 118 23.37 -10.35 13.12
C ASP A 118 23.97 -10.14 14.51
N GLU A 119 23.27 -10.58 15.57
CA GLU A 119 23.75 -10.48 16.95
C GLU A 119 24.97 -11.37 17.19
N MET A 120 25.00 -12.58 16.65
CA MET A 120 26.16 -13.51 16.74
C MET A 120 27.40 -12.98 16.00
N VAL A 121 27.20 -12.28 14.87
CA VAL A 121 28.29 -11.60 14.15
C VAL A 121 28.75 -10.36 14.91
N SER A 122 27.83 -9.51 15.37
CA SER A 122 28.13 -8.24 16.07
C SER A 122 28.81 -8.45 17.43
N SER A 123 28.44 -9.52 18.16
CA SER A 123 29.02 -9.87 19.46
C SER A 123 30.39 -10.56 19.37
N GLY A 124 30.85 -10.91 18.17
CA GLY A 124 32.09 -11.67 17.99
C GLY A 124 32.02 -13.14 18.41
N ALA A 125 30.83 -13.67 18.76
CA ALA A 125 30.64 -15.07 19.16
C ALA A 125 31.10 -16.08 18.09
N THR A 126 31.20 -15.66 16.83
CA THR A 126 31.77 -16.43 15.72
C THR A 126 33.26 -16.73 15.84
N MET A 127 34.02 -16.06 16.72
CA MET A 127 35.47 -16.25 16.88
C MET A 127 35.86 -17.64 17.44
N GLY A 128 34.96 -18.33 18.13
CA GLY A 128 35.17 -19.69 18.64
C GLY A 128 34.90 -20.81 17.63
N LEU A 129 34.43 -20.49 16.41
CA LEU A 129 33.98 -21.46 15.41
C LEU A 129 35.07 -21.78 14.38
N THR A 130 34.97 -22.92 13.70
CA THR A 130 35.85 -23.19 12.56
C THR A 130 35.51 -22.27 11.38
N LYS A 131 36.51 -21.93 10.56
CA LYS A 131 36.33 -21.11 9.34
C LYS A 131 35.24 -21.64 8.39
N LYS A 132 34.96 -22.95 8.44
CA LYS A 132 33.88 -23.59 7.65
C LYS A 132 32.50 -23.24 8.21
N GLU A 133 32.33 -23.23 9.52
CA GLU A 133 31.07 -22.90 10.19
C GLU A 133 30.78 -21.40 10.08
N THR A 134 31.78 -20.53 10.32
CA THR A 134 31.66 -19.08 10.09
C THR A 134 31.20 -18.77 8.66
N LEU A 135 31.77 -19.46 7.66
CA LEU A 135 31.38 -19.30 6.26
C LEU A 135 29.97 -19.81 5.96
N MET A 136 29.47 -20.84 6.66
CA MET A 136 28.09 -21.31 6.50
C MET A 136 27.09 -20.35 7.15
N LEU A 137 27.39 -19.82 8.35
CA LEU A 137 26.55 -18.83 9.03
C LEU A 137 26.45 -17.52 8.23
N GLU A 138 27.55 -17.01 7.68
CA GLU A 138 27.51 -15.81 6.84
C GLU A 138 26.74 -16.06 5.53
N ARG A 139 26.80 -17.27 4.95
CA ARG A 139 25.96 -17.66 3.80
C ARG A 139 24.47 -17.79 4.15
N GLU A 140 24.14 -18.26 5.35
CA GLU A 140 22.77 -18.29 5.88
C GLU A 140 22.25 -16.86 6.02
N ARG A 141 23.02 -16.01 6.71
CA ARG A 141 22.74 -14.59 6.97
C ARG A 141 22.52 -13.80 5.68
N VAL A 142 23.47 -13.82 4.74
CA VAL A 142 23.37 -13.10 3.45
C VAL A 142 22.20 -13.59 2.59
N LYS A 143 21.77 -14.85 2.72
CA LYS A 143 20.59 -15.39 2.02
C LYS A 143 19.28 -14.91 2.64
N LEU A 144 19.20 -14.87 3.97
CA LEU A 144 18.05 -14.36 4.73
C LEU A 144 17.91 -12.85 4.56
N ASP A 145 18.97 -12.07 4.81
CA ASP A 145 19.00 -10.60 4.67
C ASP A 145 18.48 -10.15 3.31
N ARG A 146 19.01 -10.72 2.22
CA ARG A 146 18.60 -10.39 0.86
C ARG A 146 17.11 -10.63 0.56
N SER A 147 16.45 -11.49 1.34
CA SER A 147 15.05 -11.88 1.12
C SER A 147 14.08 -11.32 2.16
N LEU A 148 14.57 -10.91 3.34
CA LEU A 148 13.76 -10.58 4.52
C LEU A 148 14.08 -9.21 5.15
N SER A 149 15.17 -8.54 4.76
CA SER A 149 15.57 -7.24 5.34
C SER A 149 14.46 -6.19 5.32
N GLY A 150 13.76 -6.04 4.20
CA GLY A 150 12.65 -5.10 4.06
C GLY A 150 11.39 -5.43 4.86
N ILE A 151 11.29 -6.62 5.47
CA ILE A 151 10.20 -7.01 6.37
C ILE A 151 10.68 -7.29 7.81
N ARG A 152 11.94 -6.97 8.14
CA ARG A 152 12.56 -7.23 9.46
C ARG A 152 11.71 -6.71 10.63
N ASP A 153 11.26 -5.45 10.54
CA ASP A 153 10.53 -4.76 11.60
C ASP A 153 9.01 -5.01 11.56
N MET A 154 8.54 -5.81 10.60
CA MET A 154 7.12 -6.09 10.38
C MET A 154 6.59 -7.09 11.43
N LYS A 155 5.98 -6.57 12.51
CA LYS A 155 5.54 -7.39 13.67
C LYS A 155 4.33 -8.30 13.40
N GLY A 156 3.56 -8.02 12.35
CA GLY A 156 2.31 -8.67 11.92
C GLY A 156 2.03 -8.38 10.44
N LEU A 157 0.93 -8.88 9.88
CA LEU A 157 0.59 -8.69 8.45
C LEU A 157 0.48 -7.20 8.04
N PRO A 158 0.67 -6.89 6.73
CA PRO A 158 0.36 -5.59 6.16
C PRO A 158 -1.15 -5.42 5.91
N ASP A 159 -1.60 -4.17 5.91
CA ASP A 159 -3.00 -3.78 5.73
C ASP A 159 -3.33 -3.47 4.25
N ALA A 160 -2.30 -3.24 3.42
CA ALA A 160 -2.41 -3.15 1.96
C ALA A 160 -1.10 -3.55 1.26
N LEU A 161 -1.19 -4.02 0.00
CA LEU A 161 -0.02 -4.18 -0.88
C LEU A 161 0.05 -3.06 -1.93
N PHE A 162 1.28 -2.64 -2.26
CA PHE A 162 1.58 -1.87 -3.47
C PHE A 162 2.54 -2.65 -4.36
N VAL A 163 2.11 -3.05 -5.55
CA VAL A 163 2.79 -4.06 -6.39
C VAL A 163 3.18 -3.47 -7.75
N ILE A 164 4.45 -3.67 -8.15
CA ILE A 164 4.95 -3.40 -9.51
C ILE A 164 5.07 -4.74 -10.27
N ASP A 165 4.51 -4.82 -11.49
CA ASP A 165 4.42 -6.02 -12.34
C ASP A 165 3.64 -7.19 -11.71
N VAL A 166 2.31 -7.18 -11.86
CA VAL A 166 1.42 -8.17 -11.23
C VAL A 166 1.59 -9.61 -11.77
N ASP A 167 2.05 -9.83 -13.01
CA ASP A 167 2.35 -11.20 -13.47
C ASP A 167 3.64 -11.76 -12.84
N HIS A 168 4.68 -10.93 -12.72
CA HIS A 168 5.92 -11.31 -12.04
C HIS A 168 5.69 -11.54 -10.53
N GLU A 169 4.90 -10.67 -9.89
CA GLU A 169 4.57 -10.70 -8.47
C GLU A 169 3.32 -11.56 -8.14
N ARG A 170 2.77 -12.33 -9.09
CA ARG A 170 1.49 -13.06 -8.97
C ARG A 170 1.30 -13.92 -7.72
N ILE A 171 2.38 -14.39 -7.09
CA ILE A 171 2.33 -15.15 -5.83
C ILE A 171 1.93 -14.23 -4.66
N ALA A 172 2.46 -13.01 -4.60
CA ALA A 172 2.11 -12.03 -3.58
C ALA A 172 0.62 -11.65 -3.67
N VAL A 173 0.14 -11.35 -4.88
CA VAL A 173 -1.27 -11.03 -5.15
C VAL A 173 -2.18 -12.23 -4.82
N SER A 174 -1.77 -13.45 -5.19
CA SER A 174 -2.51 -14.68 -4.83
C SER A 174 -2.54 -14.98 -3.33
N GLU A 175 -1.55 -14.54 -2.56
CA GLU A 175 -1.53 -14.67 -1.10
C GLU A 175 -2.35 -13.56 -0.41
N ALA A 176 -2.23 -12.31 -0.85
CA ALA A 176 -3.01 -11.19 -0.35
C ALA A 176 -4.52 -11.41 -0.53
N ARG A 177 -4.94 -11.80 -1.75
CA ARG A 177 -6.34 -12.11 -2.07
C ARG A 177 -6.92 -13.26 -1.23
N LYS A 178 -6.11 -14.23 -0.79
CA LYS A 178 -6.55 -15.32 0.12
C LYS A 178 -6.77 -14.85 1.55
N LEU A 179 -6.17 -13.74 1.94
CA LEU A 179 -6.24 -13.16 3.29
C LEU A 179 -7.18 -11.94 3.36
N GLY A 180 -7.74 -11.51 2.23
CA GLY A 180 -8.54 -10.29 2.14
C GLY A 180 -7.71 -9.00 2.24
N ILE A 181 -6.39 -9.06 2.03
CA ILE A 181 -5.52 -7.88 2.03
C ILE A 181 -5.68 -7.18 0.66
N PRO A 182 -6.12 -5.91 0.60
CA PRO A 182 -6.33 -5.19 -0.64
C PRO A 182 -5.01 -4.94 -1.39
N VAL A 183 -5.08 -5.04 -2.72
CA VAL A 183 -3.94 -4.93 -3.63
C VAL A 183 -4.08 -3.72 -4.54
N VAL A 184 -3.12 -2.81 -4.43
CA VAL A 184 -2.83 -1.78 -5.43
C VAL A 184 -1.76 -2.33 -6.39
N GLY A 185 -2.03 -2.36 -7.69
CA GLY A 185 -1.16 -3.07 -8.64
C GLY A 185 -0.95 -2.34 -9.97
N VAL A 186 0.31 -2.14 -10.34
CA VAL A 186 0.70 -1.68 -11.69
C VAL A 186 0.68 -2.84 -12.67
N CYS A 187 -0.05 -2.68 -13.78
CA CYS A 187 -0.18 -3.67 -14.84
C CYS A 187 0.15 -3.07 -16.20
N ASP A 188 1.23 -3.56 -16.83
CA ASP A 188 1.36 -3.50 -18.28
C ASP A 188 0.33 -4.46 -18.93
N THR A 189 0.09 -4.25 -20.21
CA THR A 189 -0.77 -4.98 -21.15
C THR A 189 -0.60 -6.49 -21.20
N ASN A 190 0.49 -7.07 -20.69
CA ASN A 190 0.70 -8.51 -20.52
C ASN A 190 0.07 -9.08 -19.24
N SER A 191 -0.12 -8.26 -18.20
CA SER A 191 -0.66 -8.67 -16.90
C SER A 191 -2.18 -8.83 -16.94
N SER A 192 -2.73 -9.75 -16.14
CA SER A 192 -4.19 -9.82 -15.94
C SER A 192 -4.62 -8.84 -14.85
N PRO A 193 -5.67 -8.01 -15.07
CA PRO A 193 -6.17 -7.07 -14.06
C PRO A 193 -7.01 -7.73 -12.94
N GLU A 194 -7.00 -9.07 -12.82
CA GLU A 194 -7.91 -9.81 -11.96
C GLU A 194 -7.34 -10.09 -10.56
N GLY A 195 -8.12 -9.76 -9.53
CA GLY A 195 -7.67 -9.90 -8.13
C GLY A 195 -6.80 -8.74 -7.66
N ILE A 196 -6.93 -7.59 -8.31
CA ILE A 196 -6.36 -6.29 -7.92
C ILE A 196 -7.56 -5.38 -7.63
N ASP A 197 -7.55 -4.71 -6.49
CA ASP A 197 -8.65 -3.84 -6.07
C ASP A 197 -8.46 -2.42 -6.63
N TYR A 198 -7.22 -1.94 -6.69
CA TYR A 198 -6.84 -0.66 -7.28
C TYR A 198 -5.82 -0.87 -8.42
N LEU A 199 -6.36 -1.05 -9.63
CA LEU A 199 -5.58 -1.25 -10.84
C LEU A 199 -4.95 0.06 -11.33
N ILE A 200 -3.65 0.04 -11.63
CA ILE A 200 -2.93 1.13 -12.29
C ILE A 200 -2.43 0.60 -13.66
N PRO A 201 -3.15 0.85 -14.77
CA PRO A 201 -2.69 0.45 -16.08
C PRO A 201 -1.44 1.25 -16.47
N GLY A 202 -0.30 0.62 -16.69
CA GLY A 202 0.93 1.37 -16.99
C GLY A 202 2.19 0.52 -17.16
N ASN A 203 3.19 1.10 -17.82
CA ASN A 203 4.52 0.51 -18.02
C ASN A 203 5.19 0.11 -16.70
N ASP A 204 5.57 -1.15 -16.54
CA ASP A 204 6.31 -1.69 -15.38
C ASP A 204 7.78 -2.08 -15.70
N ASP A 205 8.23 -1.90 -16.94
CA ASP A 205 9.60 -2.16 -17.38
C ASP A 205 10.51 -0.92 -17.29
N ALA A 206 9.94 0.27 -17.52
CA ALA A 206 10.69 1.51 -17.57
C ALA A 206 10.99 2.08 -16.19
N ILE A 207 12.28 2.13 -15.81
CA ILE A 207 12.77 2.70 -14.55
C ILE A 207 12.21 4.11 -14.25
N ARG A 208 11.93 4.92 -15.28
CA ARG A 208 11.30 6.25 -15.13
C ARG A 208 9.83 6.18 -14.73
N ALA A 209 9.05 5.25 -15.28
CA ALA A 209 7.66 5.02 -14.90
C ALA A 209 7.57 4.39 -13.50
N ILE A 210 8.38 3.35 -13.23
CA ILE A 210 8.48 2.70 -11.91
C ILE A 210 8.83 3.72 -10.80
N ARG A 211 9.78 4.63 -11.09
CA ARG A 211 10.11 5.75 -10.19
C ARG A 211 8.94 6.69 -9.96
N LEU A 212 8.17 7.04 -11.00
CA LEU A 212 7.01 7.91 -10.84
C LEU A 212 5.98 7.27 -9.89
N TYR A 213 5.58 6.01 -10.10
CA TYR A 213 4.58 5.40 -9.22
C TYR A 213 5.06 5.28 -7.77
N LEU A 214 6.32 4.85 -7.56
CA LEU A 214 6.87 4.64 -6.21
C LEU A 214 7.17 5.94 -5.47
N HIS A 215 7.58 7.00 -6.18
CA HIS A 215 7.80 8.33 -5.59
C HIS A 215 6.49 8.92 -5.09
N GLU A 216 5.47 8.97 -5.94
CA GLU A 216 4.17 9.57 -5.61
C GLU A 216 3.40 8.73 -4.58
N ALA A 217 3.54 7.39 -4.60
CA ALA A 217 3.01 6.53 -3.54
C ALA A 217 3.73 6.74 -2.20
N ALA A 218 5.05 6.94 -2.18
CA ALA A 218 5.77 7.27 -0.95
C ALA A 218 5.41 8.66 -0.42
N ASP A 219 5.19 9.63 -1.31
CA ASP A 219 4.84 11.01 -0.95
C ASP A 219 3.40 11.11 -0.44
N ALA A 220 2.45 10.39 -1.04
CA ALA A 220 1.08 10.27 -0.52
C ALA A 220 1.05 9.63 0.88
N VAL A 221 1.87 8.59 1.12
CA VAL A 221 2.01 7.95 2.44
C VAL A 221 2.65 8.88 3.47
N LEU A 222 3.63 9.69 3.07
CA LEU A 222 4.27 10.68 3.94
C LEU A 222 3.33 11.85 4.27
N GLU A 223 2.61 12.40 3.29
CA GLU A 223 1.65 13.47 3.46
C GLU A 223 0.50 13.04 4.37
N ALA A 224 -0.08 11.86 4.15
CA ALA A 224 -1.14 11.32 5.00
C ALA A 224 -0.68 11.06 6.43
N ARG A 225 0.55 10.54 6.63
CA ARG A 225 1.12 10.36 7.99
C ARG A 225 1.45 11.67 8.68
N ALA A 226 1.82 12.72 7.94
CA ALA A 226 2.01 14.06 8.49
C ALA A 226 0.66 14.70 8.89
N ALA A 227 -0.40 14.51 8.09
CA ALA A 227 -1.75 15.00 8.41
C ALA A 227 -2.44 14.21 9.54
N ALA A 228 -2.14 12.92 9.69
CA ALA A 228 -2.66 12.04 10.75
C ALA A 228 -1.76 11.96 12.01
N ALA A 229 -0.63 12.66 12.00
CA ALA A 229 0.07 12.99 13.24
C ALA A 229 -0.84 13.92 14.05
N PRO A 230 -1.06 13.66 15.36
CA PRO A 230 -1.76 14.63 16.16
C PRO A 230 -0.96 15.93 16.14
N VAL A 231 -1.58 17.02 15.72
CA VAL A 231 -1.08 18.36 16.05
C VAL A 231 -0.96 18.38 17.56
N LEU A 232 0.27 18.34 18.08
CA LEU A 232 0.54 18.66 19.46
C LEU A 232 -0.05 20.05 19.67
N GLN A 233 -1.09 20.14 20.50
CA GLN A 233 -1.67 21.42 20.86
C GLN A 233 -0.58 22.19 21.58
N GLY A 234 0.07 23.12 20.86
CA GLY A 234 0.92 24.12 21.48
C GLY A 234 0.10 24.84 22.53
N ASP A 235 0.68 25.02 23.72
CA ASP A 235 -0.06 25.46 24.90
C ASP A 235 -0.88 26.72 24.61
N ALA A 236 -2.20 26.63 24.85
CA ALA A 236 -3.12 27.73 24.71
C ALA A 236 -2.96 28.72 25.88
N ASN A 237 -1.78 29.34 26.01
CA ASN A 237 -1.43 30.31 27.05
C ASN A 237 -0.14 31.11 26.76
N ASP A 238 0.15 31.47 25.50
CA ASP A 238 1.19 32.46 25.18
C ASP A 238 0.69 33.54 24.19
N TYR A 239 -0.42 34.19 24.56
CA TYR A 239 -0.91 35.41 23.91
C TYR A 239 -0.52 36.60 24.78
N VAL A 240 0.75 37.02 24.68
CA VAL A 240 1.25 38.21 25.40
C VAL A 240 0.63 39.46 24.76
N GLU A 241 -0.41 40.01 25.39
CA GLU A 241 -0.84 41.37 25.11
C GLU A 241 0.27 42.35 25.53
N VAL A 242 1.04 42.84 24.56
CA VAL A 242 1.94 43.98 24.76
C VAL A 242 1.10 45.25 24.71
N SER A 243 0.45 45.56 25.84
CA SER A 243 -0.09 46.89 26.10
C SER A 243 1.07 47.82 26.49
N ASP A 244 1.42 48.76 25.61
CA ASP A 244 2.22 49.93 25.99
C ASP A 244 1.68 51.16 25.26
N ASP A 245 1.48 52.24 26.00
CA ASP A 245 0.79 53.46 25.56
C ASP A 245 1.59 54.70 26.00
N SER A 246 2.31 55.31 25.07
CA SER A 246 3.03 56.58 25.26
C SER A 246 3.45 57.20 23.92
N GLN A 247 2.70 58.23 23.49
CA GLN A 247 3.13 59.59 23.09
C GLN A 247 4.48 59.77 22.34
N ASP A 248 4.64 60.63 21.31
CA ASP A 248 3.88 61.85 20.97
C ASP A 248 4.09 62.31 19.50
N SER A 249 3.21 63.21 19.01
CA SER A 249 3.37 64.10 17.82
C SER A 249 3.35 63.44 16.40
N SER A 250 2.84 64.06 15.33
CA SER A 250 2.17 65.38 15.12
C SER A 250 1.26 65.38 13.86
N ALA A 251 0.30 66.33 13.81
CA ALA A 251 -0.50 66.83 12.65
C ALA A 251 -1.27 65.79 11.77
N ASP A 252 -2.51 66.02 11.32
CA ASP A 252 -3.15 67.28 10.87
C ASP A 252 -4.68 67.30 11.14
N ALA A 253 -5.36 68.42 10.81
CA ALA A 253 -6.83 68.57 10.86
C ALA A 253 -7.54 67.84 9.67
N GLU A 254 -8.86 67.64 9.58
CA GLU A 254 -10.09 68.14 10.27
C GLU A 254 -11.15 66.97 10.18
N VAL A 255 -12.43 66.91 10.62
CA VAL A 255 -13.56 67.84 10.85
C VAL A 255 -14.50 67.29 11.96
N SER A 256 -15.39 68.12 12.52
CA SER A 256 -16.55 67.77 13.38
C SER A 256 -17.73 68.73 13.09
N PRO A 257 -18.99 68.54 13.57
CA PRO A 257 -19.39 67.83 14.79
C PRO A 257 -20.72 67.00 14.75
N GLU A 258 -21.06 66.41 15.91
CA GLU A 258 -22.42 66.10 16.44
C GLU A 258 -23.35 65.12 15.69
N THR A 259 -24.26 64.37 16.35
CA THR A 259 -24.83 64.50 17.72
C THR A 259 -24.95 63.14 18.45
N ALA A 260 -25.28 63.15 19.75
CA ALA A 260 -25.41 61.98 20.64
C ALA A 260 -26.85 61.88 21.23
N PRO A 261 -27.16 61.14 22.33
CA PRO A 261 -26.72 59.81 22.81
C PRO A 261 -27.92 58.89 23.21
N THR A 262 -27.65 57.78 23.94
CA THR A 262 -28.56 57.01 24.85
C THR A 262 -29.36 55.85 24.21
N GLY A 263 -29.40 54.63 24.78
CA GLY A 263 -28.62 54.07 25.90
C GLY A 263 -29.15 52.74 26.49
N THR A 264 -28.41 52.18 27.45
CA THR A 264 -28.90 51.31 28.56
C THR A 264 -29.22 49.81 28.30
N ASN A 265 -28.28 48.96 28.72
CA ASN A 265 -28.36 47.52 29.11
C ASN A 265 -29.31 47.25 30.32
N PRO A 266 -29.50 46.00 30.83
CA PRO A 266 -29.64 44.66 30.21
C PRO A 266 -30.76 43.78 30.91
N GLY A 267 -30.88 42.49 30.55
CA GLY A 267 -31.58 41.45 31.37
C GLY A 267 -32.16 40.28 30.53
N THR A 268 -32.02 38.98 30.86
CA THR A 268 -32.41 38.21 32.09
C THR A 268 -33.92 37.88 32.05
N THR A 269 -34.42 36.63 32.00
CA THR A 269 -33.84 35.25 32.09
C THR A 269 -34.76 34.24 31.33
N PRO A 270 -34.49 32.91 31.26
CA PRO A 270 -35.24 31.98 30.38
C PRO A 270 -36.51 31.37 31.02
N ASP A 271 -37.32 30.71 30.18
CA ASP A 271 -38.22 29.62 30.60
C ASP A 271 -38.21 28.47 29.55
N GLU A 272 -37.94 27.26 30.04
CA GLU A 272 -38.43 25.98 29.50
C GLU A 272 -39.72 25.61 30.30
N PRO A 273 -40.50 24.52 30.07
CA PRO A 273 -40.10 23.27 29.42
C PRO A 273 -41.18 22.54 28.57
N ALA A 274 -40.76 21.34 28.10
CA ALA A 274 -41.53 20.09 28.13
C ALA A 274 -42.51 19.65 27.01
N SER A 275 -42.38 18.34 26.70
CA SER A 275 -43.38 17.43 26.11
C SER A 275 -43.63 17.56 24.58
N THR A 276 -43.95 16.50 23.83
CA THR A 276 -44.07 15.05 24.14
C THR A 276 -43.80 14.22 22.86
N GLY A 277 -43.42 12.95 22.97
CA GLY A 277 -43.49 12.02 21.81
C GLY A 277 -42.53 10.83 21.82
N ALA A 278 -42.93 9.73 22.46
CA ALA A 278 -42.32 8.41 22.29
C ALA A 278 -43.42 7.35 22.11
N VAL A 279 -43.14 6.27 21.36
CA VAL A 279 -43.93 5.04 21.04
C VAL A 279 -43.59 4.66 19.58
N GLN A 280 -43.30 3.42 19.18
CA GLN A 280 -42.99 2.17 19.90
C GLN A 280 -42.13 1.26 19.00
N ALA A 281 -41.60 0.17 19.56
CA ALA A 281 -41.03 -0.95 18.81
C ALA A 281 -41.88 -2.22 18.98
N SER A 282 -41.94 -3.05 17.94
CA SER A 282 -42.49 -4.41 17.98
C SER A 282 -41.85 -5.27 16.88
N GLY A 283 -41.33 -6.45 17.23
CA GLY A 283 -40.80 -7.43 16.27
C GLY A 283 -41.61 -8.72 16.24
N SER A 284 -41.24 -9.67 15.39
CA SER A 284 -41.81 -11.02 15.33
C SER A 284 -40.79 -12.06 14.84
N THR A 285 -41.00 -13.33 15.19
CA THR A 285 -40.05 -14.45 15.03
C THR A 285 -40.70 -15.71 14.46
N SER A 286 -40.03 -16.40 13.54
CA SER A 286 -40.21 -17.82 13.13
C SER A 286 -39.00 -18.22 12.26
N ASP A 287 -38.29 -19.34 12.41
CA ASP A 287 -38.68 -20.77 12.47
C ASP A 287 -39.08 -21.35 11.08
N GLY A 288 -38.62 -22.51 10.59
CA GLY A 288 -37.60 -23.49 11.06
C GLY A 288 -37.46 -24.74 10.15
N GLY A 289 -36.39 -25.55 10.30
CA GLY A 289 -36.18 -26.90 9.70
C GLY A 289 -35.96 -26.98 8.16
N ASP A 290 -35.75 -28.15 7.51
CA ASP A 290 -35.10 -29.45 7.87
C ASP A 290 -34.95 -30.33 6.60
N ASN A 291 -34.14 -31.42 6.65
CA ASN A 291 -33.84 -32.43 5.61
C ASN A 291 -32.92 -32.00 4.44
N GLY A 292 -32.06 -32.88 3.87
CA GLY A 292 -31.65 -34.23 4.28
C GLY A 292 -31.76 -35.30 3.18
N ARG A 293 -30.63 -35.69 2.57
CA ARG A 293 -30.43 -37.00 1.91
C ARG A 293 -28.96 -37.27 1.59
N ALA A 294 -28.61 -38.55 1.42
CA ALA A 294 -27.31 -39.05 0.99
C ALA A 294 -27.48 -39.92 -0.28
N ASP A 295 -26.35 -40.36 -0.84
CA ASP A 295 -26.06 -41.56 -1.67
C ASP A 295 -24.77 -41.23 -2.46
N THR A 296 -23.57 -41.73 -2.14
CA THR A 296 -22.98 -43.09 -2.28
C THR A 296 -22.63 -43.52 -3.72
N ASP A 297 -21.36 -43.93 -3.88
CA ASP A 297 -20.76 -44.72 -4.98
C ASP A 297 -20.68 -44.02 -6.37
N VAL A 298 -19.80 -44.38 -7.31
CA VAL A 298 -19.07 -45.65 -7.57
C VAL A 298 -17.60 -45.40 -7.94
N GLU A 299 -16.71 -46.34 -7.58
CA GLU A 299 -15.32 -46.40 -8.07
C GLU A 299 -15.24 -46.82 -9.55
N THR A 300 -14.37 -46.20 -10.35
CA THR A 300 -13.86 -46.81 -11.59
C THR A 300 -12.34 -46.77 -11.64
N VAL A 301 -11.71 -47.76 -11.00
CA VAL A 301 -10.31 -48.09 -11.25
C VAL A 301 -10.17 -48.53 -12.71
N ASN A 302 -9.20 -47.98 -13.44
CA ASN A 302 -8.88 -48.47 -14.78
C ASN A 302 -7.37 -48.65 -14.96
N SER A 303 -6.88 -49.77 -14.44
CA SER A 303 -5.49 -50.21 -14.58
C SER A 303 -5.27 -50.85 -15.94
N VAL A 304 -4.38 -50.29 -16.75
CA VAL A 304 -3.83 -50.97 -17.95
C VAL A 304 -2.38 -51.35 -17.67
N THR A 305 -2.13 -52.66 -17.59
CA THR A 305 -0.81 -53.27 -17.40
C THR A 305 -0.22 -53.73 -18.73
N ALA A 306 1.11 -53.83 -18.79
CA ALA A 306 1.91 -54.25 -19.94
C ALA A 306 1.91 -53.24 -21.12
N ASP A 307 2.95 -53.21 -21.97
CA ASP A 307 4.05 -54.17 -22.12
C ASP A 307 5.44 -53.51 -22.19
N SER A 308 6.50 -54.30 -22.07
CA SER A 308 7.89 -53.88 -22.27
C SER A 308 8.80 -55.04 -22.66
N PRO A 309 9.39 -54.99 -23.86
CA PRO A 309 10.71 -55.56 -24.08
C PRO A 309 11.76 -54.52 -24.46
N LYS A 310 12.91 -54.68 -23.81
CA LYS A 310 14.21 -54.05 -24.05
C LYS A 310 14.54 -53.93 -25.54
N SER A 311 15.15 -52.81 -25.93
CA SER A 311 16.11 -52.77 -27.03
C SER A 311 17.50 -52.40 -26.49
N THR A 312 18.55 -52.92 -27.11
CA THR A 312 19.95 -52.86 -26.63
C THR A 312 20.81 -51.88 -27.42
N ALA A 313 21.76 -51.27 -26.71
CA ALA A 313 23.09 -50.85 -27.18
C ALA A 313 23.26 -50.35 -28.63
N ASN A 314 23.52 -49.04 -28.76
CA ASN A 314 24.89 -48.55 -28.99
C ASN A 314 25.05 -47.12 -28.45
#